data_AF-B4FKS1-F1
#
_entry.id   AF-B4FKS1-F1
#
_cell.length_a   1.000
_cell.length_b   1.000
_cell.length_c   1.000
_cell.angle_alpha   90.00
_cell.angle_beta   90.00
_cell.angle_gamma   90.00
#
_symmetry.space_group_name_H-M   'P 1'
#
loop_
_entity.id
_entity.type
_entity.pdbx_description
1 polymer ?
#
loop_
_entity_poly.entity_id
_entity_poly.type
_entity_poly.pdbx_seq_one_letter_code
_entity_poly.pdbx_strand_id
1 'polypeptide(L)'
;MRNQKLKDLREQLKSSSRIFLAGKKVMQIALGRSAADEAKTGLHKLSKFLQGNSGLLFTNLPRDDVERMFREFEEHDFARTGSTAADTVELKEGPLEQFTHEMEPFLRKQGLPVRLNKGVVELVADHVVCEEGKPLSPEAAQILRLLGIQMATFRLYLVCRWSSDEFEAYKEGLMHLGADDSS
;
A
#
# COMPACT_ATOMS: atom_id res chain seq x y z
N MET A 1 -3.22 -4.62 -5.22
CA MET A 1 -1.81 -4.24 -5.52
C MET A 1 -1.74 -2.81 -6.06
N ARG A 2 -1.08 -1.91 -5.33
CA ARG A 2 -0.87 -0.49 -5.70
C ARG A 2 0.16 -0.38 -6.83
N ASN A 3 -0.31 -0.50 -8.07
CA ASN A 3 0.57 -0.65 -9.24
C ASN A 3 1.44 0.59 -9.50
N GLN A 4 0.96 1.81 -9.19
CA GLN A 4 1.72 3.03 -9.46
C GLN A 4 2.92 3.21 -8.50
N LYS A 5 2.71 3.12 -7.19
CA LYS A 5 3.81 3.26 -6.19
C LYS A 5 4.94 2.26 -6.41
N LEU A 6 4.59 1.03 -6.81
CA LEU A 6 5.58 0.03 -7.16
C LEU A 6 6.33 0.34 -8.47
N LYS A 7 5.67 0.96 -9.46
CA LYS A 7 6.34 1.44 -10.68
C LYS A 7 7.32 2.56 -10.34
N ASP A 8 6.94 3.49 -9.47
CA ASP A 8 7.79 4.59 -9.06
C ASP A 8 9.04 4.06 -8.33
N LEU A 9 8.86 3.12 -7.39
CA LEU A 9 9.98 2.43 -6.72
C LEU A 9 10.90 1.68 -7.72
N ARG A 10 10.31 1.01 -8.72
CA ARG A 10 11.10 0.33 -9.76
C ARG A 10 11.95 1.31 -10.58
N GLU A 11 11.43 2.49 -10.88
CA GLU A 11 12.18 3.50 -11.63
C GLU A 11 13.30 4.11 -10.76
N GLN A 12 13.03 4.39 -9.48
CA GLN A 12 14.04 4.86 -8.52
C GLN A 12 15.21 3.88 -8.38
N LEU A 13 14.91 2.57 -8.35
CA LEU A 13 15.93 1.53 -8.19
C LEU A 13 16.57 1.06 -9.50
N LYS A 14 16.25 1.68 -10.64
CA LYS A 14 16.59 1.15 -11.96
C LYS A 14 18.10 1.05 -12.25
N SER A 15 18.94 1.81 -11.57
CA SER A 15 20.40 1.75 -11.73
C SER A 15 21.04 0.61 -10.94
N SER A 16 20.44 0.19 -9.82
CA SER A 16 21.06 -0.74 -8.85
C SER A 16 20.30 -2.06 -8.69
N SER A 17 18.99 -2.05 -8.91
CA SER A 17 18.13 -3.16 -8.53
C SER A 17 17.02 -3.46 -9.53
N ARG A 18 16.46 -4.66 -9.43
CA ARG A 18 15.37 -5.16 -10.27
C ARG A 18 14.34 -5.88 -9.41
N ILE A 19 13.10 -5.40 -9.44
CA ILE A 19 11.96 -6.02 -8.74
C ILE A 19 11.18 -6.91 -9.70
N PHE A 20 11.17 -8.20 -9.43
CA PHE A 20 10.38 -9.20 -10.15
C PHE A 20 9.13 -9.57 -9.37
N LEU A 21 7.98 -9.39 -10.00
CA LEU A 21 6.70 -9.92 -9.56
C LEU A 21 6.19 -10.88 -10.64
N ALA A 22 6.03 -12.14 -10.29
CA ALA A 22 5.49 -13.17 -11.17
C ALA A 22 4.63 -14.15 -10.34
N GLY A 23 4.00 -15.13 -11.02
CA GLY A 23 3.29 -16.19 -10.32
C GLY A 23 4.22 -16.91 -9.33
N LYS A 24 3.81 -17.01 -8.06
CA LYS A 24 4.63 -17.58 -6.97
C LYS A 24 5.24 -18.94 -7.34
N LYS A 25 4.41 -19.83 -7.89
CA LYS A 25 4.84 -21.16 -8.36
C LYS A 25 5.96 -21.08 -9.40
N VAL A 26 5.94 -20.09 -10.30
CA VAL A 26 6.96 -19.87 -11.33
C VAL A 26 8.27 -19.42 -10.68
N MET A 27 8.20 -18.44 -9.78
CA MET A 27 9.39 -17.95 -9.06
C MET A 27 10.02 -19.04 -8.17
N GLN A 28 9.20 -19.85 -7.49
CA GLN A 28 9.67 -20.99 -6.70
C GLN A 28 10.36 -22.07 -7.56
N ILE A 29 9.86 -22.31 -8.77
CA ILE A 29 10.53 -23.23 -9.70
C ILE A 29 11.85 -22.63 -10.18
N ALA A 30 11.87 -21.34 -10.53
CA ALA A 30 13.08 -20.67 -11.02
C ALA A 30 14.21 -20.61 -9.98
N LEU A 31 13.88 -20.49 -8.69
CA LEU A 31 14.86 -20.53 -7.59
C LEU A 31 15.25 -21.95 -7.16
N GLY A 32 14.49 -22.97 -7.57
CA GLY A 32 14.59 -24.35 -7.08
C GLY A 32 13.69 -24.60 -5.85
N ARG A 33 13.06 -25.78 -5.80
CA ARG A 33 12.20 -26.19 -4.67
C ARG A 33 12.95 -27.04 -3.64
N SER A 34 14.08 -27.60 -4.04
CA SER A 34 14.92 -28.47 -3.25
C SER A 34 16.39 -28.14 -3.51
N ALA A 35 17.29 -28.66 -2.68
CA ALA A 35 18.73 -28.54 -2.91
C ALA A 35 19.20 -29.27 -4.18
N ALA A 36 18.40 -30.18 -4.74
CA ALA A 36 18.75 -30.88 -5.97
C ALA A 36 18.50 -30.03 -7.23
N ASP A 37 17.56 -29.07 -7.14
CA ASP A 37 17.08 -28.29 -8.28
C ASP A 37 17.51 -26.81 -8.20
N GLU A 38 18.38 -26.46 -7.25
CA GLU A 38 18.80 -25.08 -7.04
C GLU A 38 19.99 -24.70 -7.93
N ALA A 39 19.92 -23.50 -8.51
CA ALA A 39 21.01 -22.97 -9.33
C ALA A 39 22.26 -22.60 -8.51
N LYS A 40 22.08 -22.29 -7.22
CA LYS A 40 23.13 -21.92 -6.27
C LYS A 40 22.78 -22.44 -4.89
N THR A 41 23.80 -22.72 -4.08
CA THR A 41 23.62 -23.38 -2.78
C THR A 41 22.74 -22.54 -1.83
N GLY A 42 21.73 -23.18 -1.26
CA GLY A 42 20.79 -22.56 -0.33
C GLY A 42 19.77 -21.60 -0.96
N LEU A 43 19.74 -21.44 -2.29
CA LEU A 43 18.77 -20.58 -2.98
C LEU A 43 17.33 -21.11 -2.85
N HIS A 44 17.15 -22.44 -2.79
CA HIS A 44 15.84 -23.06 -2.58
C HIS A 44 15.17 -22.64 -1.26
N LYS A 45 15.93 -22.12 -0.29
CA LYS A 45 15.39 -21.62 0.98
C LYS A 45 14.46 -20.42 0.75
N LEU A 46 14.76 -19.54 -0.21
CA LEU A 46 13.92 -18.38 -0.57
C LEU A 46 12.53 -18.82 -1.07
N SER A 47 12.45 -19.92 -1.81
CA SER A 47 11.20 -20.44 -2.39
C SER A 47 10.12 -20.69 -1.35
N LYS A 48 10.51 -21.05 -0.12
CA LYS A 48 9.58 -21.29 1.00
C LYS A 48 8.84 -20.03 1.45
N PHE A 49 9.42 -18.85 1.19
CA PHE A 49 8.89 -17.55 1.61
C PHE A 49 8.14 -16.82 0.49
N LEU A 50 8.01 -17.42 -0.70
CA LEU A 50 7.20 -16.86 -1.80
C LEU A 50 5.71 -17.17 -1.61
N GLN A 51 5.08 -16.49 -0.64
CA GLN A 51 3.67 -16.64 -0.25
C GLN A 51 2.94 -15.29 -0.24
N GLY A 52 1.60 -15.28 -0.25
CA GLY A 52 0.85 -14.02 -0.26
C GLY A 52 1.25 -13.08 -1.41
N ASN A 53 1.30 -11.78 -1.17
CA ASN A 53 1.75 -10.77 -2.12
C ASN A 53 3.28 -10.56 -2.09
N SER A 54 4.06 -11.63 -2.23
CA SER A 54 5.54 -11.59 -2.23
C SER A 54 6.16 -11.37 -3.61
N GLY A 55 7.33 -10.73 -3.66
CA GLY A 55 8.16 -10.55 -4.84
C GLY A 55 9.64 -10.86 -4.61
N LEU A 56 10.44 -10.75 -5.66
CA LEU A 56 11.90 -10.85 -5.59
C LEU A 56 12.54 -9.49 -5.90
N LEU A 57 13.51 -9.09 -5.10
CA LEU A 57 14.40 -7.97 -5.39
C LEU A 57 15.81 -8.52 -5.63
N PHE A 58 16.36 -8.28 -6.81
CA PHE A 58 17.78 -8.49 -7.09
C PHE A 58 18.46 -7.13 -7.04
N THR A 59 19.54 -7.02 -6.28
CA THR A 59 20.21 -5.73 -6.04
C THR A 59 21.71 -5.93 -5.91
N ASN A 60 22.48 -4.93 -6.33
CA ASN A 60 23.92 -4.82 -6.06
C ASN A 60 24.22 -3.91 -4.86
N LEU A 61 23.19 -3.42 -4.16
CA LEU A 61 23.37 -2.58 -2.98
C LEU A 61 23.91 -3.38 -1.78
N PRO A 62 24.70 -2.75 -0.90
CA PRO A 62 25.11 -3.33 0.36
C PRO A 62 23.90 -3.70 1.24
N ARG A 63 24.09 -4.70 2.10
CA ARG A 63 23.09 -5.18 3.06
C ARG A 63 22.39 -4.03 3.81
N ASP A 64 23.19 -3.17 4.45
CA ASP A 64 22.68 -2.13 5.34
C ASP A 64 21.84 -1.09 4.59
N ASP A 65 22.18 -0.81 3.33
CA ASP A 65 21.42 0.10 2.48
C ASP A 65 20.08 -0.50 2.08
N VAL A 66 20.04 -1.81 1.78
CA VAL A 66 18.78 -2.52 1.48
C VAL A 66 17.89 -2.55 2.72
N GLU A 67 18.43 -2.92 3.87
CA GLU A 67 17.67 -2.97 5.12
C GLU A 67 17.12 -1.60 5.52
N ARG A 68 17.93 -0.54 5.37
CA ARG A 68 17.49 0.84 5.61
C ARG A 68 16.39 1.25 4.64
N MET A 69 16.59 0.99 3.34
CA MET A 69 15.61 1.29 2.30
C MET A 69 14.24 0.66 2.58
N PHE A 70 14.18 -0.64 2.91
CA PHE A 70 12.88 -1.29 3.19
C PHE A 70 12.23 -0.78 4.48
N ARG A 71 13.02 -0.38 5.48
CA ARG A 71 12.51 0.16 6.75
C ARG A 71 11.94 1.56 6.60
N GLU A 72 12.57 2.38 5.76
CA GLU A 72 12.19 3.78 5.53
C GLU A 72 11.15 3.91 4.41
N PHE A 73 11.00 2.90 3.55
CA PHE A 73 10.06 2.95 2.44
C PHE A 73 8.61 2.87 2.95
N GLU A 74 7.99 4.04 3.00
CA GLU A 74 6.60 4.23 3.35
C GLU A 74 5.96 5.23 2.39
N GLU A 75 4.87 4.82 1.75
CA GLU A 75 4.12 5.66 0.84
C GLU A 75 2.67 5.76 1.30
N HIS A 76 2.22 6.98 1.59
CA HIS A 76 0.82 7.23 1.90
C HIS A 76 -0.04 7.16 0.64
N ASP A 77 -1.24 6.60 0.79
CA ASP A 77 -2.21 6.40 -0.27
C ASP A 77 -3.63 6.58 0.28
N PHE A 78 -4.56 6.78 -0.63
CA PHE A 78 -5.97 6.88 -0.29
C PHE A 78 -6.52 5.51 0.09
N ALA A 79 -7.22 5.47 1.22
CA ALA A 79 -7.90 4.26 1.67
C ALA A 79 -9.05 3.92 0.70
N ARG A 80 -9.35 2.62 0.59
CA ARG A 80 -10.36 2.11 -0.33
C ARG A 80 -11.60 1.71 0.44
N THR A 81 -12.69 1.49 -0.28
CA THR A 81 -13.86 0.83 0.27
C THR A 81 -13.48 -0.47 0.96
N GLY A 82 -13.95 -0.66 2.19
CA GLY A 82 -13.66 -1.82 3.01
C GLY A 82 -12.39 -1.70 3.86
N SER A 83 -11.49 -0.76 3.55
CA SER A 83 -10.30 -0.53 4.36
C SER A 83 -10.70 0.04 5.72
N THR A 84 -10.01 -0.39 6.78
CA THR A 84 -10.21 0.18 8.12
C THR A 84 -9.73 1.62 8.16
N ALA A 85 -10.57 2.54 8.64
CA ALA A 85 -10.20 3.93 8.82
C ALA A 85 -9.12 4.06 9.92
N ALA A 86 -8.03 4.74 9.59
CA ALA A 86 -6.92 4.98 10.51
C ALA A 86 -7.27 6.01 11.59
N ASP A 87 -8.15 6.97 11.27
CA ASP A 87 -8.58 8.04 12.15
C ASP A 87 -10.06 8.37 11.91
N THR A 88 -10.69 9.04 12.87
CA THR A 88 -12.03 9.62 12.71
C THR A 88 -11.94 10.93 11.95
N VAL A 89 -12.73 11.09 10.88
CA VAL A 89 -12.83 12.35 10.13
C VAL A 89 -14.24 12.89 10.23
N GLU A 90 -14.33 14.09 10.78
CA GLU A 90 -15.57 14.85 10.92
C GLU A 90 -15.41 16.20 10.22
N LEU A 91 -16.43 16.58 9.46
CA LEU A 91 -16.55 17.89 8.85
C LEU A 91 -17.55 18.72 9.64
N LYS A 92 -17.19 19.96 9.96
CA LYS A 92 -18.06 20.90 10.67
C LYS A 92 -18.95 21.68 9.70
N GLU A 93 -20.15 22.04 10.16
CA GLU A 93 -21.07 22.92 9.44
C GLU A 93 -20.34 24.20 8.98
N GLY A 94 -20.59 24.61 7.73
CA GLY A 94 -19.97 25.81 7.18
C GLY A 94 -19.52 25.68 5.73
N PRO A 95 -18.85 26.72 5.18
CA PRO A 95 -18.39 26.72 3.80
C PRO A 95 -17.25 25.73 3.56
N LEU A 96 -17.36 24.96 2.48
CA LEU A 96 -16.35 24.05 1.96
C LEU A 96 -15.63 24.70 0.77
N GLU A 97 -14.81 25.70 1.05
CA GLU A 97 -14.12 26.52 0.04
C GLU A 97 -13.17 25.73 -0.88
N GLN A 98 -12.72 24.55 -0.43
CA GLN A 98 -11.90 23.64 -1.22
C GLN A 98 -12.64 23.01 -2.42
N PHE A 99 -13.97 23.06 -2.43
CA PHE A 99 -14.78 22.47 -3.51
C PHE A 99 -15.39 23.52 -4.42
N THR A 100 -15.40 23.22 -5.72
CA THR A 100 -16.05 24.10 -6.70
C THR A 100 -17.57 23.91 -6.66
N HIS A 101 -18.32 24.95 -7.07
CA HIS A 101 -19.78 24.89 -7.13
C HIS A 101 -20.33 23.74 -7.98
N GLU A 102 -19.60 23.33 -9.02
CA GLU A 102 -19.95 22.21 -9.90
C GLU A 102 -19.88 20.85 -9.20
N MET A 103 -19.09 20.74 -8.11
CA MET A 103 -18.97 19.51 -7.33
C MET A 103 -20.15 19.29 -6.37
N GLU A 104 -20.97 20.31 -6.11
CA GLU A 104 -22.07 20.24 -5.16
C GLU A 104 -23.02 19.04 -5.41
N PRO A 105 -23.51 18.79 -6.64
CA PRO A 105 -24.40 17.66 -6.89
C PRO A 105 -23.70 16.31 -6.65
N PHE A 106 -22.39 16.25 -6.91
CA PHE A 106 -21.58 15.06 -6.68
C PHE A 106 -21.40 14.79 -5.19
N LEU A 107 -21.01 15.81 -4.42
CA LEU A 107 -20.83 15.72 -2.97
C LEU A 107 -22.13 15.29 -2.27
N ARG A 108 -23.27 15.87 -2.68
CA ARG A 108 -24.59 15.47 -2.19
C ARG A 108 -24.90 14.01 -2.49
N LYS A 109 -24.56 13.53 -3.70
CA LYS A 109 -24.71 12.12 -4.09
C LYS A 109 -23.82 11.17 -3.29
N GLN A 110 -22.65 11.64 -2.84
CA GLN A 110 -21.78 10.90 -1.91
C GLN A 110 -22.25 11.02 -0.44
N GLY A 111 -23.45 11.53 -0.16
CA GLY A 111 -24.02 11.53 1.18
C GLY A 111 -23.64 12.72 2.06
N LEU A 112 -22.85 13.68 1.56
CA LEU A 112 -22.59 14.91 2.31
C LEU A 112 -23.85 15.80 2.34
N PRO A 113 -24.27 16.31 3.52
CA PRO A 113 -25.38 17.24 3.63
C PRO A 113 -24.93 18.64 3.18
N VAL A 114 -24.85 18.86 1.87
CA VAL A 114 -24.40 20.13 1.28
C VAL A 114 -25.52 20.91 0.59
N ARG A 115 -25.34 22.23 0.52
CA ARG A 115 -26.15 23.16 -0.27
C ARG A 115 -25.25 24.15 -1.01
N LEU A 116 -25.78 24.76 -2.07
CA LEU A 116 -25.13 25.88 -2.73
C LEU A 116 -25.66 27.20 -2.16
N ASN A 117 -24.79 28.00 -1.53
CA ASN A 117 -25.13 29.33 -1.03
C ASN A 117 -24.27 30.38 -1.75
N LYS A 118 -24.90 31.24 -2.56
CA LYS A 118 -24.23 32.30 -3.34
C LYS A 118 -23.01 31.80 -4.15
N GLY A 119 -23.09 30.58 -4.68
CA GLY A 119 -22.01 29.98 -5.47
C GLY A 119 -20.92 29.27 -4.65
N VAL A 120 -21.03 29.24 -3.32
CA VAL A 120 -20.13 28.48 -2.43
C VAL A 120 -20.86 27.22 -1.96
N VAL A 121 -20.14 26.09 -1.94
CA VAL A 121 -20.64 24.84 -1.36
C VAL A 121 -20.57 24.97 0.16
N GLU A 122 -21.69 24.81 0.84
CA GLU A 122 -21.78 24.84 2.30
C GLU A 122 -22.28 23.50 2.83
N LEU A 123 -21.63 22.96 3.85
CA LEU A 123 -22.13 21.87 4.66
C LEU A 123 -23.23 22.41 5.59
N VAL A 124 -24.40 21.76 5.59
CA VAL A 124 -25.62 22.20 6.28
C VAL A 124 -25.66 21.77 7.75
N ALA A 125 -24.88 20.74 8.12
CA ALA A 125 -24.74 20.26 9.48
C ALA A 125 -23.41 19.51 9.61
N ASP A 126 -22.90 19.39 10.85
CA ASP A 126 -21.77 18.52 11.15
C ASP A 126 -21.98 17.11 10.57
N HIS A 127 -20.94 16.54 9.97
CA HIS A 127 -21.01 15.24 9.30
C HIS A 127 -19.75 14.42 9.56
N VAL A 128 -19.93 13.22 10.10
CA VAL A 128 -18.86 12.24 10.29
C VAL A 128 -18.69 11.45 9.00
N VAL A 129 -17.54 11.61 8.33
CA VAL A 129 -17.20 10.90 7.09
C VAL A 129 -16.83 9.45 7.40
N CYS A 130 -16.01 9.24 8.43
CA CYS A 130 -15.65 7.91 8.92
C CYS A 130 -15.22 7.97 10.39
N GLU A 131 -15.25 6.82 11.06
CA GLU A 131 -14.77 6.64 12.42
C GLU A 131 -13.58 5.68 12.44
N GLU A 132 -12.59 5.97 13.28
CA GLU A 132 -11.42 5.14 13.51
C GLU A 132 -11.81 3.68 13.79
N GLY A 133 -11.10 2.75 13.18
CA GLY A 133 -11.30 1.31 13.39
C GLY A 133 -12.50 0.71 12.65
N LYS A 134 -13.33 1.52 11.97
CA LYS A 134 -14.46 1.02 11.16
C LYS A 134 -14.08 0.88 9.67
N PRO A 135 -14.68 -0.08 8.93
CA PRO A 135 -14.46 -0.19 7.49
C PRO A 135 -15.09 0.98 6.75
N LEU A 136 -14.37 1.54 5.78
CA LEU A 136 -14.82 2.67 4.96
C LEU A 136 -15.90 2.25 3.97
N SER A 137 -16.97 3.06 3.90
CA SER A 137 -17.96 2.95 2.82
C SER A 137 -17.38 3.46 1.48
N PRO A 138 -17.99 3.12 0.33
CA PRO A 138 -17.61 3.69 -0.97
C PRO A 138 -17.63 5.21 -0.98
N GLU A 139 -18.66 5.80 -0.38
CA GLU A 139 -18.85 7.24 -0.31
C GLU A 139 -17.78 7.90 0.57
N ALA A 140 -17.53 7.33 1.75
CA ALA A 140 -16.50 7.82 2.67
C ALA A 140 -15.10 7.80 2.03
N ALA A 141 -14.72 6.69 1.38
CA ALA A 141 -13.43 6.58 0.69
C ALA A 141 -13.28 7.64 -0.43
N GLN A 142 -14.37 7.93 -1.14
CA GLN A 142 -14.37 8.94 -2.20
C GLN A 142 -14.28 10.36 -1.63
N ILE A 143 -14.99 10.66 -0.53
CA ILE A 143 -14.90 11.95 0.16
C ILE A 143 -13.50 12.19 0.72
N LEU A 144 -12.91 11.20 1.41
CA LEU A 144 -11.53 11.29 1.91
C LEU A 144 -10.53 11.58 0.79
N ARG A 145 -10.72 10.96 -0.38
CA ARG A 145 -9.90 11.22 -1.57
C ARG A 145 -10.02 12.65 -2.07
N LEU A 146 -11.24 13.20 -2.09
CA LEU A 146 -11.50 14.58 -2.49
C LEU A 146 -10.92 15.58 -1.47
N LEU A 147 -10.92 15.23 -0.19
CA LEU A 147 -10.30 16.02 0.89
C LEU A 147 -8.77 15.90 0.92
N GLY A 148 -8.17 15.03 0.11
CA GLY A 148 -6.73 14.79 0.12
C GLY A 148 -6.23 13.99 1.32
N ILE A 149 -7.13 13.36 2.09
CA ILE A 149 -6.80 12.62 3.31
C ILE A 149 -6.39 11.19 2.95
N GLN A 150 -5.12 10.87 3.21
CA GLN A 150 -4.53 9.56 2.94
C GLN A 150 -4.51 8.72 4.23
N MET A 151 -5.39 7.72 4.29
CA MET A 151 -5.56 6.86 5.48
C MET A 151 -4.99 5.45 5.30
N ALA A 152 -4.26 5.19 4.22
CA ALA A 152 -3.72 3.87 3.98
C ALA A 152 -2.23 3.97 3.65
N THR A 153 -1.44 3.14 4.31
CA THR A 153 0.01 3.11 4.13
C THR A 153 0.40 1.96 3.22
N PHE A 154 1.28 2.23 2.25
CA PHE A 154 1.96 1.22 1.45
C PHE A 154 3.37 1.03 1.96
N ARG A 155 3.66 -0.17 2.45
CA ARG A 155 5.00 -0.59 2.86
C ARG A 155 5.36 -1.88 2.16
N LEU A 156 6.67 -2.09 1.99
CA LEU A 156 7.24 -3.36 1.57
C LEU A 156 8.06 -3.89 2.73
N TYR A 157 7.92 -5.18 3.01
CA TYR A 157 8.68 -5.83 4.08
C TYR A 157 9.75 -6.74 3.50
N LEU A 158 10.98 -6.57 3.97
CA LEU A 158 12.07 -7.51 3.67
C LEU A 158 11.84 -8.79 4.49
N VAL A 159 11.51 -9.89 3.83
CA VAL A 159 11.20 -11.17 4.50
C VAL A 159 12.45 -12.01 4.71
N CYS A 160 13.27 -12.12 3.67
CA CYS A 160 14.52 -12.87 3.71
C CYS A 160 15.50 -12.34 2.66
N ARG A 161 16.79 -12.59 2.87
CA ARG A 161 17.84 -12.36 1.88
C ARG A 161 18.68 -13.60 1.66
N TRP A 162 19.30 -13.65 0.49
CA TRP A 162 20.33 -14.62 0.16
C TRP A 162 21.49 -13.88 -0.53
N SER A 163 22.72 -14.12 -0.08
CA SER A 163 23.94 -13.56 -0.70
C SER A 163 25.10 -14.53 -0.53
N SER A 164 25.67 -15.02 -1.63
CA SER A 164 26.85 -15.89 -1.63
C SER A 164 26.76 -17.03 -0.59
N ASP A 165 25.65 -17.77 -0.64
CA ASP A 165 25.32 -18.91 0.25
C ASP A 165 24.95 -18.56 1.70
N GLU A 166 24.97 -17.28 2.08
CA GLU A 166 24.39 -16.79 3.33
C GLU A 166 22.88 -16.58 3.15
N PHE A 167 22.07 -17.24 3.98
CA PHE A 167 20.63 -17.03 4.04
C PHE A 167 20.26 -16.45 5.39
N GLU A 168 19.41 -15.42 5.38
CA GLU A 168 18.93 -14.77 6.58
C GLU A 168 17.44 -14.41 6.43
N ALA A 169 16.67 -14.61 7.49
CA ALA A 169 15.26 -14.28 7.55
C ALA A 169 15.02 -13.18 8.57
N TYR A 170 14.15 -12.23 8.23
CA TYR A 170 13.87 -11.06 9.03
C TYR A 170 12.54 -11.22 9.76
N LYS A 171 12.58 -11.14 11.10
CA LYS A 171 11.40 -11.37 11.95
C LYS A 171 10.21 -10.48 11.58
N GLU A 172 10.46 -9.19 11.35
CA GLU A 172 9.42 -8.23 10.96
C GLU A 172 8.73 -8.62 9.66
N GLY A 173 9.50 -8.92 8.60
CA GLY A 173 8.90 -9.35 7.34
C GLY A 173 8.17 -10.68 7.42
N LEU A 174 8.59 -11.59 8.30
CA LEU A 174 7.88 -12.85 8.54
C LEU A 174 6.51 -12.63 9.20
N MET A 175 6.34 -11.61 10.05
CA MET A 175 5.05 -11.29 10.67
C MET A 175 4.00 -10.84 9.64
N HIS A 176 4.46 -10.24 8.54
CA HIS A 176 3.61 -9.77 7.44
C HIS A 176 3.53 -10.76 6.26
N LEU A 177 4.24 -11.90 6.33
CA LEU A 177 4.23 -12.89 5.27
C LEU A 177 2.91 -13.64 5.23
N GLY A 178 2.24 -13.63 4.08
CA GLY A 178 0.97 -14.33 3.91
C GLY A 178 -0.23 -13.59 4.52
N ALA A 179 -0.02 -12.39 5.06
CA ALA A 179 -1.12 -11.45 5.25
C ALA A 179 -1.69 -11.13 3.86
N ASP A 180 -2.91 -11.58 3.59
CA ASP A 180 -3.67 -11.07 2.46
C ASP A 180 -3.99 -9.60 2.79
N ASP A 181 -3.68 -8.69 1.87
CA ASP A 181 -4.29 -7.36 1.82
C ASP A 181 -5.79 -7.55 1.49
N SER A 182 -6.54 -8.18 2.39
CA SER A 182 -8.00 -8.06 2.48
C SER A 182 -8.29 -6.87 3.39
N SER A 183 -8.06 -5.67 2.86
CA SER A 183 -8.54 -4.38 3.34
C SER A 183 -8.51 -3.38 2.18
#